data_AF-A0A285UQI6-F1
#
_entry.id   AF-A0A285UQI6-F1
#
_cell.length_a   1.000
_cell.length_b   1.000
_cell.length_c   1.000
_cell.angle_alpha   90.00
_cell.angle_beta   90.00
_cell.angle_gamma   90.00
#
_symmetry.space_group_name_H-M   'P 1'
#
loop_
_entity.id
_entity.type
_entity.pdbx_description
1 polymer ?
#
loop_
_entity_poly.entity_id
_entity_poly.type
_entity_poly.pdbx_seq_one_letter_code
_entity_poly.pdbx_strand_id
1 'polypeptide(L)'
;MNELLNKYSVRKQEIIKGAISNFKSNVTDAVGLQASLLEVIDSEDIIRVIQLVTMTEEELAIEEGKDYLLEQKKREVAERERKLAEFFTRKGYNAKGEQIIKPKFIKEVHTYNEQDEIVKTTRSLNKNMFTKYLVVKYPMLDVFKMKYFYEDGVYIEKPYNEIKIIIQEELDLLGDDLVGTNTIKDIAELWTNTRSVSAMAKDLNKNPYLVNFKNGILELRTMKLLPHTMELKTTIQINANFDKNAKSKYFNDFYNFTFPDKGVQKLVWQILGYSMSLFFTQKKRFFIFYGDKDVGKSTFFNTTINALLPESARLHRELKEFTQDKYATADLFGKVVNINSELSSEAVSNIELLKQLAGKDGITAQRKFGQPFSFVPIAKYIFAANTLPTISTQDASSAFYERVILVPFTEKVKFKDRSLEDNIKNNDLDYVATMAFTALHEMMNNNFEFDIPENINEILQEYEEENNSVISFVQNCCTLEEKGYVHKDEFMKFYVAYCEQELEQTSKSLKQVKRILEMQFDINTEHRVRNIRGYLKGITLNTQEIQHFHSLRT
;
A
#
# COMPACT_ATOMS: atom_id res chain seq x y z
N MET A 1 3.55 -35.71 -44.40
CA MET A 1 2.18 -35.44 -43.88
C MET A 1 1.13 -36.38 -44.48
N ASN A 2 0.99 -36.48 -45.81
CA ASN A 2 0.08 -37.45 -46.44
C ASN A 2 0.44 -38.92 -46.12
N GLU A 3 1.73 -39.26 -45.98
CA GLU A 3 2.17 -40.59 -45.50
C GLU A 3 1.83 -40.86 -44.02
N LEU A 4 1.78 -39.81 -43.19
CA LEU A 4 1.43 -39.89 -41.77
C LEU A 4 -0.09 -40.01 -41.58
N LEU A 5 -0.87 -39.34 -42.43
CA LEU A 5 -2.34 -39.41 -42.43
C LEU A 5 -2.85 -40.79 -42.87
N ASN A 6 -2.16 -41.45 -43.81
CA ASN A 6 -2.51 -42.80 -44.31
C ASN A 6 -2.47 -43.91 -43.25
N LYS A 7 -1.91 -43.65 -42.05
CA LYS A 7 -1.94 -44.60 -40.92
C LYS A 7 -3.20 -44.51 -40.06
N TYR A 8 -4.08 -43.54 -40.31
CA TYR A 8 -5.31 -43.32 -39.54
C TYR A 8 -6.55 -43.55 -40.40
N SER A 9 -7.66 -43.95 -39.78
CA SER A 9 -8.92 -44.18 -40.46
C SER A 9 -9.43 -42.93 -41.18
N VAL A 10 -10.13 -43.10 -42.30
CA VAL A 10 -10.63 -42.02 -43.17
C VAL A 10 -11.41 -40.95 -42.36
N ARG A 11 -12.19 -41.38 -41.37
CA ARG A 11 -12.95 -40.50 -40.48
C ARG A 11 -12.05 -39.62 -39.59
N LYS A 12 -10.90 -40.12 -39.15
CA LYS A 12 -9.89 -39.36 -38.39
C LYS A 12 -9.14 -38.37 -39.29
N GLN A 13 -8.90 -38.73 -40.55
CA GLN A 13 -8.27 -37.83 -41.52
C GLN A 13 -9.13 -36.60 -41.84
N GLU A 14 -10.45 -36.76 -41.96
CA GLU A 14 -11.38 -35.64 -42.20
C GLU A 14 -11.49 -34.68 -41.01
N ILE A 15 -11.53 -35.20 -39.78
CA ILE A 15 -11.55 -34.39 -38.55
C ILE A 15 -10.26 -33.57 -38.42
N ILE A 16 -9.11 -34.18 -38.70
CA ILE A 16 -7.81 -33.49 -38.67
C ILE A 16 -7.74 -32.42 -39.75
N LYS A 17 -8.23 -32.69 -40.97
CA LYS A 17 -8.29 -31.69 -42.07
C LYS A 17 -9.22 -30.51 -41.71
N GLY A 18 -10.36 -30.77 -41.07
CA GLY A 18 -11.30 -29.74 -40.62
C GLY A 18 -10.73 -28.84 -39.51
N ALA A 19 -10.04 -29.42 -38.52
CA ALA A 19 -9.39 -28.68 -37.44
C ALA A 19 -8.27 -27.75 -37.96
N ILE A 20 -7.50 -28.21 -38.96
CA ILE A 20 -6.44 -27.43 -39.61
C ILE A 20 -7.01 -26.27 -40.43
N SER A 21 -8.15 -26.47 -41.11
CA SER A 21 -8.82 -25.42 -41.88
C SER A 21 -9.35 -24.30 -40.98
N ASN A 22 -9.95 -24.64 -39.83
CA ASN A 22 -10.40 -23.67 -38.82
C ASN A 22 -9.24 -22.96 -38.12
N PHE A 23 -8.11 -23.65 -37.91
CA PHE A 23 -6.91 -23.02 -37.36
C PHE A 23 -6.31 -22.01 -38.35
N LYS A 24 -6.28 -22.34 -39.66
CA LYS A 24 -5.83 -21.40 -40.69
C LYS A 24 -6.72 -20.16 -40.80
N SER A 25 -8.05 -20.30 -40.75
CA SER A 25 -8.96 -19.14 -40.84
C SER A 25 -8.79 -18.17 -39.67
N ASN A 26 -8.72 -18.70 -38.44
CA ASN A 26 -8.61 -17.89 -37.22
C ASN A 26 -7.25 -17.18 -37.07
N VAL A 27 -6.20 -17.70 -37.69
CA VAL A 27 -4.89 -17.04 -37.74
C VAL A 27 -4.90 -15.91 -38.78
N THR A 28 -5.61 -16.03 -39.91
CA THR A 28 -5.67 -14.97 -40.93
C THR A 28 -6.31 -13.66 -40.43
N ASP A 29 -7.33 -13.72 -39.57
CA ASP A 29 -8.02 -12.52 -39.08
C ASP A 29 -7.24 -11.79 -37.96
N ALA A 30 -6.35 -12.50 -37.25
CA ALA A 30 -5.50 -11.91 -36.21
C ALA A 30 -4.16 -11.35 -36.74
N VAL A 31 -3.72 -11.74 -37.94
CA VAL A 31 -2.33 -11.57 -38.43
C VAL A 31 -2.16 -10.42 -39.45
N GLY A 32 -3.22 -9.67 -39.78
CA GLY A 32 -3.14 -8.53 -40.73
C GLY A 32 -2.11 -7.43 -40.41
N LEU A 33 -1.59 -7.38 -39.18
CA LEU A 33 -0.55 -6.43 -38.74
C LEU A 33 0.80 -7.08 -38.40
N GLN A 34 0.94 -8.41 -38.49
CA GLN A 34 2.15 -9.14 -38.04
C GLN A 34 2.85 -9.96 -39.13
N ALA A 35 2.41 -9.90 -40.38
CA ALA A 35 3.00 -10.66 -41.48
C ALA A 35 4.46 -10.28 -41.85
N SER A 36 5.01 -9.16 -41.36
CA SER A 36 6.42 -8.78 -41.60
C SER A 36 7.42 -9.36 -40.58
N LEU A 37 6.93 -10.10 -39.56
CA LEU A 37 7.73 -10.66 -38.47
C LEU A 37 7.97 -12.18 -38.58
N LEU A 38 7.26 -12.90 -39.44
CA LEU A 38 7.11 -14.37 -39.37
C LEU A 38 7.97 -15.22 -40.33
N GLU A 39 9.05 -14.70 -40.91
CA GLU A 39 9.96 -15.50 -41.76
C GLU A 39 10.93 -16.44 -40.97
N VAL A 40 10.65 -16.77 -39.71
CA VAL A 40 11.64 -17.43 -38.82
C VAL A 40 11.03 -18.52 -37.93
N ILE A 41 10.61 -19.67 -38.46
CA ILE A 41 10.43 -20.89 -37.64
C ILE A 41 10.83 -22.12 -38.47
N ASP A 42 11.72 -22.94 -37.93
CA ASP A 42 12.25 -24.14 -38.57
C ASP A 42 11.40 -25.40 -38.27
N SER A 43 11.43 -26.34 -39.20
CA SER A 43 10.65 -27.57 -39.31
C SER A 43 10.81 -28.58 -38.15
N GLU A 44 11.84 -28.45 -37.31
CA GLU A 44 12.09 -29.31 -36.14
C GLU A 44 11.33 -28.89 -34.88
N ASP A 45 10.99 -27.61 -34.72
CA ASP A 45 10.22 -27.12 -33.57
C ASP A 45 8.73 -27.51 -33.66
N ILE A 46 8.23 -27.69 -34.89
CA ILE A 46 6.90 -28.26 -35.14
C ILE A 46 6.83 -29.72 -34.66
N ILE A 47 7.93 -30.48 -34.75
CA ILE A 47 8.00 -31.88 -34.31
C ILE A 47 8.02 -31.97 -32.77
N ARG A 48 8.72 -31.05 -32.08
CA ARG A 48 8.74 -30.98 -30.60
C ARG A 48 7.41 -30.55 -29.99
N VAL A 49 6.68 -29.64 -30.64
CA VAL A 49 5.31 -29.28 -30.24
C VAL A 49 4.34 -30.45 -30.44
N ILE A 50 4.53 -31.27 -31.49
CA ILE A 50 3.75 -32.50 -31.71
C ILE A 50 4.09 -33.61 -30.70
N GLN A 51 5.35 -33.70 -30.26
CA GLN A 51 5.79 -34.66 -29.24
C GLN A 51 5.32 -34.30 -27.82
N LEU A 52 5.22 -33.01 -27.48
CA LEU A 52 4.68 -32.55 -26.19
C LEU A 52 3.16 -32.70 -26.07
N VAL A 53 2.45 -32.72 -27.20
CA VAL A 53 0.99 -32.89 -27.26
C VAL A 53 0.57 -34.37 -27.35
N THR A 54 1.54 -35.29 -27.31
CA THR A 54 1.29 -36.75 -27.30
C THR A 54 1.70 -37.41 -25.98
N MET A 55 1.51 -36.74 -24.85
CA MET A 55 1.33 -37.46 -23.58
C MET A 55 -0.08 -38.06 -23.57
N THR A 56 -0.16 -39.38 -23.46
CA THR A 56 -1.41 -40.12 -23.35
C THR A 56 -2.08 -39.86 -22.00
N GLU A 57 -3.42 -39.83 -21.99
CA GLU A 57 -4.28 -39.62 -20.80
C GLU A 57 -3.99 -40.58 -19.62
N GLU A 58 -3.16 -41.62 -19.80
CA GLU A 58 -2.73 -42.55 -18.75
C GLU A 58 -1.64 -42.00 -17.82
N GLU A 59 -0.85 -40.98 -18.22
CA GLU A 59 0.17 -40.37 -17.34
C GLU A 59 -0.40 -39.28 -16.40
N LEU A 60 -1.66 -38.89 -16.60
CA LEU A 60 -2.39 -37.93 -15.77
C LEU A 60 -3.13 -38.58 -14.59
N ALA A 61 -3.17 -39.91 -14.52
CA ALA A 61 -4.10 -40.63 -13.64
C ALA A 61 -3.49 -41.29 -12.39
N ILE A 62 -2.19 -41.13 -12.10
CA ILE A 62 -1.57 -41.79 -10.94
C ILE A 62 -0.90 -40.77 -10.00
N GLU A 63 -1.59 -40.58 -8.87
CA GLU A 63 -1.10 -40.22 -7.52
C GLU A 63 -0.83 -38.74 -7.17
N GLU A 64 -1.94 -38.05 -6.94
CA GLU A 64 -2.31 -37.43 -5.65
C GLU A 64 -1.22 -36.66 -4.87
N GLY A 65 -1.23 -35.32 -4.97
CA GLY A 65 -0.96 -34.53 -3.77
C GLY A 65 -0.40 -33.12 -3.90
N LYS A 66 0.19 -32.69 -5.02
CA LYS A 66 0.75 -31.31 -5.13
C LYS A 66 0.71 -30.74 -6.56
N ASP A 67 -0.48 -30.36 -7.03
CA ASP A 67 -0.69 -29.79 -8.37
C ASP A 67 -0.39 -28.29 -8.51
N TYR A 68 -0.55 -27.48 -7.46
CA TYR A 68 -0.57 -26.02 -7.64
C TYR A 68 0.81 -25.39 -7.90
N LEU A 69 1.87 -25.92 -7.29
CA LEU A 69 3.21 -25.33 -7.39
C LEU A 69 3.93 -25.69 -8.71
N LEU A 70 3.52 -26.77 -9.37
CA LEU A 70 4.19 -27.29 -10.56
C LEU A 70 3.64 -26.63 -11.84
N GLU A 71 2.35 -26.32 -11.93
CA GLU A 71 1.76 -25.58 -13.07
C GLU A 71 2.20 -24.11 -13.13
N GLN A 72 2.27 -23.40 -11.99
CA GLN A 72 2.69 -21.99 -11.95
C GLN A 72 4.18 -21.85 -12.30
N LYS A 73 5.06 -22.69 -11.71
CA LYS A 73 6.48 -22.72 -12.09
C LYS A 73 6.69 -23.23 -13.51
N LYS A 74 5.93 -24.23 -14.00
CA LYS A 74 6.02 -24.69 -15.40
C LYS A 74 5.55 -23.62 -16.40
N ARG A 75 4.56 -22.79 -16.06
CA ARG A 75 4.11 -21.68 -16.94
C ARG A 75 5.07 -20.50 -16.92
N GLU A 76 5.61 -20.11 -15.77
CA GLU A 76 6.63 -19.04 -15.70
C GLU A 76 7.98 -19.47 -16.30
N VAL A 77 8.40 -20.72 -16.08
CA VAL A 77 9.60 -21.30 -16.69
C VAL A 77 9.39 -21.52 -18.18
N ALA A 78 8.26 -22.04 -18.66
CA ALA A 78 7.99 -22.18 -20.11
C ALA A 78 7.83 -20.84 -20.83
N GLU A 79 7.32 -19.79 -20.16
CA GLU A 79 7.19 -18.47 -20.77
C GLU A 79 8.51 -17.68 -20.75
N ARG A 80 9.35 -17.87 -19.73
CA ARG A 80 10.74 -17.38 -19.72
C ARG A 80 11.63 -18.17 -20.67
N GLU A 81 11.48 -19.50 -20.77
CA GLU A 81 12.22 -20.38 -21.68
C GLU A 81 11.77 -20.22 -23.14
N ARG A 82 10.49 -19.92 -23.44
CA ARG A 82 10.05 -19.53 -24.79
C ARG A 82 10.62 -18.18 -25.21
N LYS A 83 10.59 -17.18 -24.31
CA LYS A 83 11.18 -15.85 -24.56
C LYS A 83 12.71 -15.89 -24.61
N LEU A 84 13.36 -16.84 -23.92
CA LEU A 84 14.79 -17.13 -24.04
C LEU A 84 15.13 -17.95 -25.29
N ALA A 85 14.36 -18.98 -25.67
CA ALA A 85 14.64 -19.83 -26.82
C ALA A 85 14.40 -19.12 -28.16
N GLU A 86 13.36 -18.28 -28.27
CA GLU A 86 13.16 -17.36 -29.41
C GLU A 86 14.28 -16.30 -29.52
N PHE A 87 15.03 -16.07 -28.44
CA PHE A 87 16.11 -15.08 -28.34
C PHE A 87 17.52 -15.70 -28.44
N PHE A 88 17.69 -16.98 -28.10
CA PHE A 88 18.91 -17.79 -28.10
C PHE A 88 18.98 -18.86 -29.20
N THR A 89 18.28 -18.67 -30.32
CA THR A 89 18.74 -19.14 -31.64
C THR A 89 20.06 -18.40 -32.00
N ARG A 90 21.06 -18.64 -31.16
CA ARG A 90 22.35 -17.99 -30.96
C ARG A 90 23.39 -19.10 -31.04
N LYS A 91 23.78 -19.44 -32.27
CA LYS A 91 25.17 -19.66 -32.72
C LYS A 91 25.13 -20.01 -34.21
N GLY A 92 24.73 -19.03 -35.04
CA GLY A 92 25.00 -18.99 -36.47
C GLY A 92 24.40 -20.07 -37.37
N TYR A 93 23.91 -21.20 -36.84
CA TYR A 93 23.37 -22.34 -37.57
C TYR A 93 22.34 -23.11 -36.73
N ASN A 94 21.31 -23.69 -37.36
CA ASN A 94 20.44 -24.71 -36.72
C ASN A 94 21.20 -26.03 -36.49
N ALA A 95 20.55 -26.99 -35.82
CA ALA A 95 21.10 -28.34 -35.58
C ALA A 95 21.44 -29.13 -36.88
N LYS A 96 21.06 -28.60 -38.05
CA LYS A 96 21.33 -29.16 -39.39
C LYS A 96 22.39 -28.38 -40.19
N GLY A 97 22.96 -27.30 -39.65
CA GLY A 97 24.01 -26.52 -40.32
C GLY A 97 23.51 -25.45 -41.30
N GLU A 98 22.24 -25.02 -41.23
CA GLU A 98 21.68 -23.95 -42.08
C GLU A 98 21.69 -22.59 -41.36
N GLN A 99 21.96 -21.51 -42.10
CA GLN A 99 22.24 -20.18 -41.58
C GLN A 99 20.97 -19.48 -41.07
N ILE A 100 20.90 -19.14 -39.77
CA ILE A 100 19.75 -18.44 -39.18
C ILE A 100 20.01 -16.92 -39.09
N ILE A 101 18.93 -16.17 -39.33
CA ILE A 101 18.80 -14.73 -39.57
C ILE A 101 19.45 -13.85 -38.47
N LYS A 102 20.27 -12.88 -38.90
CA LYS A 102 20.92 -11.84 -38.06
C LYS A 102 19.88 -11.07 -37.21
N PRO A 103 20.18 -10.66 -35.97
CA PRO A 103 19.29 -9.78 -35.20
C PRO A 103 18.96 -8.54 -36.05
N LYS A 104 17.67 -8.33 -36.38
CA LYS A 104 17.22 -7.29 -37.33
C LYS A 104 17.60 -5.85 -36.92
N PHE A 105 18.19 -5.66 -35.73
CA PHE A 105 18.70 -4.38 -35.26
C PHE A 105 20.20 -4.14 -35.48
N ILE A 106 21.01 -5.12 -35.92
CA ILE A 106 22.41 -4.87 -36.30
C ILE A 106 22.52 -4.94 -37.83
N LYS A 107 22.97 -3.85 -38.44
CA LYS A 107 23.32 -3.79 -39.85
C LYS A 107 24.83 -3.87 -39.98
N GLU A 108 25.31 -4.80 -40.79
CA GLU A 108 26.73 -4.92 -41.11
C GLU A 108 26.95 -4.47 -42.55
N VAL A 109 27.97 -3.64 -42.75
CA VAL A 109 28.42 -3.17 -44.05
C VAL A 109 29.86 -3.61 -44.24
N HIS A 110 30.09 -4.46 -45.23
CA HIS A 110 31.42 -4.92 -45.60
C HIS A 110 31.98 -4.02 -46.70
N THR A 111 33.26 -3.64 -46.58
CA THR A 111 34.03 -2.94 -47.60
C THR A 111 35.00 -3.94 -48.21
N TYR A 112 35.03 -4.02 -49.54
CA TYR A 112 35.81 -5.00 -50.30
C TYR A 112 37.01 -4.33 -51.01
N ASN A 113 38.12 -5.05 -51.21
CA ASN A 113 39.23 -4.61 -52.06
C ASN A 113 38.96 -4.93 -53.55
N GLU A 114 39.92 -4.60 -54.42
CA GLU A 114 39.86 -4.90 -55.86
C GLU A 114 39.88 -6.42 -56.17
N GLN A 115 40.19 -7.27 -55.19
CA GLN A 115 40.14 -8.74 -55.28
C GLN A 115 38.85 -9.34 -54.67
N ASP A 116 37.83 -8.52 -54.37
CA ASP A 116 36.58 -8.92 -53.71
C ASP A 116 36.76 -9.50 -52.29
N GLU A 117 37.87 -9.20 -51.62
CA GLU A 117 38.12 -9.61 -50.23
C GLU A 117 37.63 -8.53 -49.24
N ILE A 118 37.04 -8.96 -48.12
CA ILE A 118 36.55 -8.04 -47.09
C ILE A 118 37.74 -7.40 -46.36
N VAL A 119 37.88 -6.08 -46.52
CA VAL A 119 38.92 -5.27 -45.88
C VAL A 119 38.44 -4.65 -44.57
N LYS A 120 37.14 -4.35 -44.47
CA LYS A 120 36.55 -3.73 -43.28
C LYS A 120 35.10 -4.16 -43.12
N THR A 121 34.70 -4.45 -41.88
CA THR A 121 33.29 -4.62 -41.52
C THR A 121 32.89 -3.48 -40.58
N THR A 122 31.86 -2.74 -40.94
CA THR A 122 31.28 -1.68 -40.10
C THR A 122 29.91 -2.14 -39.63
N ARG A 123 29.70 -2.15 -38.31
CA ARG A 123 28.41 -2.48 -37.71
C ARG A 123 27.67 -1.21 -37.33
N SER A 124 26.35 -1.20 -37.48
CA SER A 124 25.50 -0.11 -37.01
C SER A 124 24.22 -0.64 -36.36
N LEU A 125 23.78 0.06 -35.32
CA LEU A 125 22.61 -0.31 -34.53
C LEU A 125 21.37 0.46 -35.01
N ASN A 126 20.31 -0.28 -35.35
CA ASN A 126 18.96 0.26 -35.48
C ASN A 126 18.36 0.46 -34.09
N LYS A 127 18.57 1.66 -33.55
CA LYS A 127 18.14 2.07 -32.20
C LYS A 127 16.65 1.83 -31.96
N ASN A 128 15.78 2.10 -32.92
CA ASN A 128 14.32 1.89 -32.78
C ASN A 128 13.95 0.42 -32.57
N MET A 129 14.55 -0.48 -33.34
CA MET A 129 14.29 -1.92 -33.20
C MET A 129 14.89 -2.47 -31.90
N PHE A 130 16.06 -1.99 -31.51
CA PHE A 130 16.67 -2.33 -30.22
C PHE A 130 15.83 -1.85 -29.04
N THR A 131 15.30 -0.61 -29.08
CA THR A 131 14.37 -0.11 -28.06
C THR A 131 13.11 -0.96 -27.95
N LYS A 132 12.51 -1.39 -29.08
CA LYS A 132 11.34 -2.30 -29.05
C LYS A 132 11.66 -3.62 -28.37
N TYR A 133 12.86 -4.15 -28.59
CA TYR A 133 13.35 -5.33 -27.87
C TYR A 133 13.44 -5.09 -26.35
N LEU A 134 14.02 -3.96 -25.93
CA LEU A 134 14.11 -3.61 -24.50
C LEU A 134 12.73 -3.46 -23.84
N VAL A 135 11.76 -2.84 -24.52
CA VAL A 135 10.38 -2.67 -24.02
C VAL A 135 9.71 -4.00 -23.73
N VAL A 136 9.97 -5.02 -24.56
CA VAL A 136 9.39 -6.36 -24.39
C VAL A 136 10.13 -7.15 -23.30
N LYS A 137 11.47 -7.07 -23.28
CA LYS A 137 12.29 -7.82 -22.34
C LYS A 137 12.21 -7.28 -20.91
N TYR A 138 12.14 -5.97 -20.78
CA TYR A 138 12.09 -5.25 -19.50
C TYR A 138 10.82 -4.37 -19.47
N PRO A 139 9.64 -4.96 -19.21
CA PRO A 139 8.41 -4.19 -19.10
C PRO A 139 8.56 -3.16 -17.99
N MET A 140 8.40 -1.88 -18.34
CA MET A 140 8.55 -0.79 -17.38
C MET A 140 7.51 0.30 -17.60
N LEU A 141 7.27 1.09 -16.56
CA LEU A 141 6.47 2.30 -16.61
C LEU A 141 7.34 3.51 -16.27
N ASP A 142 7.18 4.58 -17.05
CA ASP A 142 7.71 5.90 -16.73
C ASP A 142 6.57 6.77 -16.20
N VAL A 143 6.65 7.12 -14.92
CA VAL A 143 5.66 7.93 -14.21
C VAL A 143 6.37 9.08 -13.53
N PHE A 144 6.13 10.32 -13.99
CA PHE A 144 6.78 11.52 -13.44
C PHE A 144 8.32 11.41 -13.33
N LYS A 145 8.96 10.86 -14.36
CA LYS A 145 10.41 10.57 -14.43
C LYS A 145 10.89 9.45 -13.50
N MET A 146 10.03 8.86 -12.67
CA MET A 146 10.32 7.64 -11.91
C MET A 146 10.13 6.42 -12.82
N LYS A 147 11.02 5.46 -12.69
CA LYS A 147 11.04 4.26 -13.53
C LYS A 147 10.62 3.07 -12.69
N TYR A 148 9.56 2.40 -13.09
CA TYR A 148 9.04 1.23 -12.41
C TYR A 148 9.21 0.01 -13.31
N PHE A 149 9.95 -0.99 -12.88
CA PHE A 149 10.17 -2.23 -13.63
C PHE A 149 9.27 -3.33 -13.11
N TYR A 150 8.68 -4.11 -14.02
CA TYR A 150 7.81 -5.22 -13.66
C TYR A 150 8.65 -6.46 -13.32
N GLU A 151 8.63 -6.85 -12.05
CA GLU A 151 9.38 -7.98 -11.50
C GLU A 151 8.45 -8.77 -10.59
N ASP A 152 8.38 -10.10 -10.77
CA ASP A 152 7.66 -11.04 -9.90
C ASP A 152 6.23 -10.58 -9.48
N GLY A 153 5.47 -10.08 -10.47
CA GLY A 153 4.07 -9.70 -10.30
C GLY A 153 3.82 -8.24 -9.91
N VAL A 154 4.86 -7.43 -9.70
CA VAL A 154 4.73 -6.05 -9.19
C VAL A 154 5.67 -5.08 -9.91
N TYR A 155 5.28 -3.80 -9.97
CA TYR A 155 6.12 -2.72 -10.49
C TYR A 155 6.97 -2.09 -9.38
N ILE A 156 8.29 -2.24 -9.47
CA ILE A 156 9.27 -1.79 -8.48
C ILE A 156 9.98 -0.52 -8.99
N GLU A 157 9.97 0.55 -8.19
CA GLU A 157 10.74 1.76 -8.51
C GLU A 157 12.24 1.45 -8.53
N LYS A 158 12.92 1.81 -9.62
CA LYS A 158 14.37 1.69 -9.77
C LYS A 158 15.01 3.07 -9.87
N PRO A 159 16.30 3.21 -9.51
CA PRO A 159 17.05 4.45 -9.63
C PRO A 159 17.05 5.02 -11.06
N TYR A 160 17.21 6.34 -11.18
CA TYR A 160 17.17 7.03 -12.48
C TYR A 160 18.17 6.51 -13.52
N ASN A 161 19.32 6.01 -13.08
CA ASN A 161 20.38 5.48 -13.96
C ASN A 161 20.14 4.03 -14.42
N GLU A 162 19.15 3.32 -13.87
CA GLU A 162 18.91 1.90 -14.15
C GLU A 162 18.76 1.62 -15.65
N ILE A 163 17.97 2.44 -16.36
CA ILE A 163 17.76 2.30 -17.80
C ILE A 163 19.09 2.34 -18.57
N LYS A 164 20.01 3.23 -18.18
CA LYS A 164 21.30 3.37 -18.87
C LYS A 164 22.19 2.16 -18.61
N ILE A 165 22.15 1.62 -17.39
CA ILE A 165 22.88 0.40 -17.02
C ILE A 165 22.37 -0.77 -17.87
N ILE A 166 21.05 -1.00 -17.92
CA ILE A 166 20.45 -2.08 -18.73
C ILE A 166 20.81 -1.93 -20.21
N ILE A 167 20.71 -0.70 -20.77
CA ILE A 167 21.08 -0.46 -22.17
C ILE A 167 22.55 -0.80 -22.40
N GLN A 168 23.44 -0.38 -21.50
CA GLN A 168 24.87 -0.64 -21.64
C GLN A 168 25.15 -2.14 -21.59
N GLU A 169 24.63 -2.86 -20.59
CA GLU A 169 24.79 -4.30 -20.46
C GLU A 169 24.29 -5.05 -21.71
N GLU A 170 23.14 -4.65 -22.25
CA GLU A 170 22.59 -5.27 -23.46
C GLU A 170 23.39 -4.93 -24.73
N LEU A 171 24.05 -3.77 -24.80
CA LEU A 171 24.93 -3.40 -25.90
C LEU A 171 26.29 -4.11 -25.80
N ASP A 172 26.85 -4.24 -24.60
CA ASP A 172 28.11 -4.95 -24.34
C ASP A 172 28.01 -6.40 -24.85
N LEU A 173 26.85 -7.05 -24.70
CA LEU A 173 26.58 -8.39 -25.24
C LEU A 173 26.59 -8.48 -26.78
N LEU A 174 26.43 -7.34 -27.48
CA LEU A 174 26.42 -7.26 -28.95
C LEU A 174 27.79 -6.86 -29.52
N GLY A 175 28.63 -6.23 -28.70
CA GLY A 175 30.00 -5.85 -29.00
C GLY A 175 30.32 -4.40 -28.63
N ASP A 176 31.52 -4.19 -28.08
CA ASP A 176 32.00 -2.91 -27.57
C ASP A 176 31.97 -1.77 -28.60
N ASP A 177 32.07 -2.06 -29.89
CA ASP A 177 31.99 -1.08 -30.99
C ASP A 177 30.62 -0.42 -31.14
N LEU A 178 29.57 -1.00 -30.57
CA LEU A 178 28.22 -0.44 -30.55
C LEU A 178 27.94 0.40 -29.30
N VAL A 179 28.83 0.32 -28.31
CA VAL A 179 28.70 1.00 -27.02
C VAL A 179 29.22 2.42 -27.17
N GLY A 180 28.33 3.39 -26.93
CA GLY A 180 28.71 4.79 -26.99
C GLY A 180 27.73 5.66 -26.22
N THR A 181 28.25 6.71 -25.57
CA THR A 181 27.45 7.59 -24.69
C THR A 181 26.23 8.18 -25.38
N ASN A 182 26.37 8.62 -26.64
CA ASN A 182 25.24 9.15 -27.42
C ASN A 182 24.24 8.05 -27.79
N THR A 183 24.73 6.85 -28.14
CA THR A 183 23.88 5.70 -28.45
C THR A 183 23.01 5.33 -27.24
N ILE A 184 23.62 5.23 -26.05
CA ILE A 184 22.90 4.94 -24.81
C ILE A 184 21.87 6.02 -24.51
N LYS A 185 22.23 7.30 -24.66
CA LYS A 185 21.32 8.42 -24.44
C LYS A 185 20.12 8.38 -25.37
N ASP A 186 20.35 8.17 -26.67
CA ASP A 186 19.29 8.11 -27.68
C ASP A 186 18.33 6.94 -27.42
N ILE A 187 18.87 5.76 -27.09
CA ILE A 187 18.04 4.57 -26.78
C ILE A 187 17.22 4.80 -25.51
N ALA A 188 17.81 5.41 -24.48
CA ALA A 188 17.10 5.72 -23.24
C ALA A 188 15.92 6.66 -23.51
N GLU A 189 16.13 7.70 -24.32
CA GLU A 189 15.07 8.65 -24.70
C GLU A 189 13.96 7.98 -25.53
N LEU A 190 14.32 7.15 -26.51
CA LEU A 190 13.35 6.37 -27.30
C LEU A 190 12.54 5.42 -26.40
N TRP A 191 13.19 4.78 -25.44
CA TRP A 191 12.55 3.85 -24.52
C TRP A 191 11.53 4.56 -23.63
N THR A 192 11.89 5.69 -23.03
CA THR A 192 10.97 6.48 -22.20
C THR A 192 9.83 7.13 -22.98
N ASN A 193 10.07 7.48 -24.25
CA ASN A 193 9.05 8.09 -25.13
C ASN A 193 8.10 7.04 -25.75
N THR A 194 8.31 5.75 -25.49
CA THR A 194 7.43 4.69 -25.99
C THR A 194 6.07 4.75 -25.29
N ARG A 195 4.98 4.81 -26.05
CA ARG A 195 3.63 5.02 -25.52
C ARG A 195 3.18 3.97 -24.49
N SER A 196 3.57 2.71 -24.66
CA SER A 196 3.24 1.62 -23.72
C SER A 196 3.98 1.72 -22.39
N VAL A 197 5.08 2.47 -22.34
CA VAL A 197 5.87 2.73 -21.13
C VAL A 197 5.32 3.95 -20.36
N SER A 198 4.77 4.93 -21.08
CA SER A 198 4.25 6.15 -20.45
C SER A 198 2.97 5.86 -19.65
N ALA A 199 2.98 6.20 -18.36
CA ALA A 199 1.81 6.13 -17.48
C ALA A 199 1.68 7.37 -16.59
N MET A 200 0.47 7.67 -16.15
CA MET A 200 0.21 8.72 -15.17
C MET A 200 0.17 8.12 -13.76
N ALA A 201 0.44 8.94 -12.73
CA ALA A 201 0.35 8.47 -11.34
C ALA A 201 -1.02 7.88 -10.98
N LYS A 202 -2.11 8.45 -11.53
CA LYS A 202 -3.48 7.95 -11.32
C LYS A 202 -3.74 6.56 -11.93
N ASP A 203 -2.84 6.07 -12.79
CA ASP A 203 -2.93 4.74 -13.38
C ASP A 203 -2.31 3.67 -12.48
N LEU A 204 -1.43 4.06 -11.54
CA LEU A 204 -0.81 3.17 -10.57
C LEU A 204 -1.80 2.84 -9.46
N ASN A 205 -1.86 1.57 -9.03
CA ASN A 205 -2.71 1.11 -7.92
C ASN A 205 -4.17 1.60 -8.03
N LYS A 206 -4.70 1.69 -9.25
CA LYS A 206 -5.96 2.39 -9.53
C LYS A 206 -7.19 1.74 -8.89
N ASN A 207 -7.20 0.41 -8.74
CA ASN A 207 -8.37 -0.33 -8.28
C ASN A 207 -8.20 -0.73 -6.80
N PRO A 208 -8.94 -0.14 -5.86
CA PRO A 208 -8.79 -0.44 -4.45
C PRO A 208 -9.34 -1.80 -4.03
N TYR A 209 -10.12 -2.45 -4.91
CA TYR A 209 -10.65 -3.80 -4.67
C TYR A 209 -9.64 -4.91 -5.01
N LEU A 210 -8.44 -4.56 -5.52
CA LEU A 210 -7.41 -5.50 -5.90
C LEU A 210 -6.20 -5.34 -5.00
N VAL A 211 -5.78 -6.43 -4.35
CA VAL A 211 -4.61 -6.46 -3.48
C VAL A 211 -3.60 -7.44 -4.05
N ASN A 212 -2.39 -6.98 -4.35
CA ASN A 212 -1.34 -7.84 -4.90
C ASN A 212 -0.61 -8.56 -3.75
N PHE A 213 -0.62 -9.89 -3.76
CA PHE A 213 0.13 -10.79 -2.89
C PHE A 213 1.22 -11.49 -3.69
N LYS A 214 2.20 -12.13 -3.03
CA LYS A 214 3.25 -12.86 -3.76
C LYS A 214 2.72 -13.90 -4.75
N ASN A 215 1.65 -14.61 -4.39
CA ASN A 215 1.06 -15.68 -5.21
C ASN A 215 -0.06 -15.24 -6.18
N GLY A 216 -0.41 -13.95 -6.23
CA GLY A 216 -1.43 -13.45 -7.15
C GLY A 216 -2.12 -12.17 -6.68
N ILE A 217 -3.19 -11.80 -7.38
CA ILE A 217 -3.97 -10.59 -7.09
C ILE A 217 -5.31 -10.98 -6.49
N LEU A 218 -5.49 -10.67 -5.21
CA LEU A 218 -6.73 -10.92 -4.48
C LEU A 218 -7.81 -9.90 -4.88
N GLU A 219 -8.94 -10.40 -5.37
CA GLU A 219 -10.15 -9.60 -5.60
C GLU A 219 -10.99 -9.59 -4.31
N LEU A 220 -11.02 -8.44 -3.63
CA LEU A 220 -11.56 -8.32 -2.27
C LEU A 220 -13.07 -8.53 -2.17
N ARG A 221 -13.84 -8.45 -3.25
CA ARG A 221 -15.31 -8.64 -3.20
C ARG A 221 -15.68 -10.12 -3.23
N THR A 222 -14.92 -10.93 -3.94
CA THR A 222 -15.15 -12.36 -4.12
C THR A 222 -14.17 -13.22 -3.33
N MET A 223 -13.11 -12.61 -2.78
CA MET A 223 -11.99 -13.28 -2.12
C MET A 223 -11.38 -14.36 -3.02
N LYS A 224 -11.31 -14.10 -4.33
CA LYS A 224 -10.68 -14.96 -5.34
C LYS A 224 -9.30 -14.43 -5.69
N LEU A 225 -8.34 -15.34 -5.80
CA LEU A 225 -6.99 -15.04 -6.22
C LEU A 225 -6.90 -15.15 -7.76
N LEU A 226 -6.48 -14.07 -8.40
CA LEU A 226 -6.26 -13.96 -9.84
C LEU A 226 -4.75 -14.07 -10.13
N PRO A 227 -4.36 -14.53 -11.33
CA PRO A 227 -2.95 -14.51 -11.73
C PRO A 227 -2.42 -13.06 -11.81
N HIS A 228 -1.11 -12.93 -11.63
CA HIS A 228 -0.44 -11.65 -11.85
C HIS A 228 -0.58 -11.16 -13.28
N THR A 229 -0.68 -9.84 -13.44
CA THR A 229 -0.68 -9.21 -14.76
C THR A 229 -0.06 -7.82 -14.69
N MET A 230 0.73 -7.48 -15.70
CA MET A 230 1.34 -6.15 -15.85
C MET A 230 0.31 -5.06 -16.18
N GLU A 231 -0.89 -5.43 -16.65
CA GLU A 231 -1.95 -4.49 -17.03
C GLU A 231 -2.52 -3.71 -15.83
N LEU A 232 -2.45 -4.28 -14.63
CA LEU A 232 -3.02 -3.69 -13.41
C LEU A 232 -2.13 -2.65 -12.74
N LYS A 233 -0.86 -2.52 -13.17
CA LYS A 233 0.08 -1.46 -12.75
C LYS A 233 0.17 -1.29 -11.22
N THR A 234 0.24 -2.41 -10.50
CA THR A 234 0.38 -2.43 -9.04
C THR A 234 1.83 -2.17 -8.65
N THR A 235 2.08 -1.23 -7.74
CA THR A 235 3.42 -0.94 -7.18
C THR A 235 3.58 -1.36 -5.73
N ILE A 236 2.53 -1.92 -5.13
CA ILE A 236 2.50 -2.41 -3.76
C ILE A 236 2.14 -3.88 -3.83
N GLN A 237 3.02 -4.74 -3.30
CA GLN A 237 2.79 -6.17 -3.15
C GLN A 237 2.95 -6.54 -1.68
N ILE A 238 1.94 -7.18 -1.11
CA ILE A 238 1.95 -7.72 0.25
C ILE A 238 3.00 -8.84 0.31
N ASN A 239 3.88 -8.76 1.30
CA ASN A 239 4.99 -9.69 1.52
C ASN A 239 4.52 -11.03 2.14
N ALA A 240 3.45 -11.59 1.61
CA ALA A 240 2.82 -12.84 2.02
C ALA A 240 2.08 -13.46 0.83
N ASN A 241 1.76 -14.75 0.93
CA ASN A 241 0.80 -15.39 0.06
C ASN A 241 -0.60 -15.27 0.67
N PHE A 242 -1.60 -15.10 -0.16
CA PHE A 242 -2.99 -15.25 0.28
C PHE A 242 -3.34 -16.75 0.31
N ASP A 243 -3.71 -17.26 1.49
CA ASP A 243 -4.18 -18.63 1.68
C ASP A 243 -5.30 -18.67 2.72
N LYS A 244 -6.51 -19.00 2.28
CA LYS A 244 -7.71 -19.11 3.15
C LYS A 244 -7.56 -20.13 4.27
N ASN A 245 -6.65 -21.09 4.11
CA ASN A 245 -6.39 -22.15 5.09
C ASN A 245 -5.09 -21.92 5.88
N ALA A 246 -4.46 -20.75 5.74
CA ALA A 246 -3.27 -20.41 6.49
C ALA A 246 -3.50 -20.61 7.98
N LYS A 247 -2.49 -21.10 8.69
CA LYS A 247 -2.54 -21.34 10.14
C LYS A 247 -1.42 -20.59 10.80
N SER A 248 -1.66 -20.12 12.02
CA SER A 248 -0.62 -19.56 12.87
C SER A 248 0.09 -20.66 13.65
N LYS A 249 1.41 -20.57 13.73
CA LYS A 249 2.24 -21.36 14.64
C LYS A 249 2.65 -20.60 15.90
N TYR A 250 2.81 -19.28 15.83
CA TYR A 250 3.30 -18.44 16.92
C TYR A 250 2.46 -17.17 17.15
N PHE A 251 1.99 -16.55 16.07
CA PHE A 251 1.31 -15.26 16.09
C PHE A 251 0.02 -15.27 16.91
N ASN A 252 -0.79 -16.32 16.85
CA ASN A 252 -2.05 -16.38 17.59
C ASN A 252 -1.84 -16.35 19.10
N ASP A 253 -0.83 -17.04 19.62
CA ASP A 253 -0.52 -17.02 21.05
C ASP A 253 -0.08 -15.63 21.48
N PHE A 254 0.82 -15.01 20.70
CA PHE A 254 1.23 -13.62 20.91
C PHE A 254 0.04 -12.66 20.85
N TYR A 255 -0.82 -12.79 19.85
CA TYR A 255 -1.96 -11.92 19.60
C TYR A 255 -3.05 -12.06 20.67
N ASN A 256 -3.35 -13.29 21.11
CA ASN A 256 -4.27 -13.56 22.21
C ASN A 256 -3.73 -13.04 23.54
N PHE A 257 -2.42 -13.12 23.75
CA PHE A 257 -1.78 -12.49 24.90
C PHE A 257 -1.89 -10.97 24.83
N THR A 258 -1.58 -10.36 23.69
CA THR A 258 -1.60 -8.90 23.53
C THR A 258 -3.00 -8.30 23.65
N PHE A 259 -4.01 -8.97 23.07
CA PHE A 259 -5.40 -8.52 23.07
C PHE A 259 -6.30 -9.65 23.59
N PRO A 260 -6.52 -9.78 24.91
CA PRO A 260 -7.34 -10.85 25.46
C PRO A 260 -8.83 -10.72 25.09
N ASP A 261 -9.32 -9.48 24.94
CA ASP A 261 -10.70 -9.20 24.56
C ASP A 261 -10.96 -9.49 23.06
N LYS A 262 -12.00 -10.29 22.77
CA LYS A 262 -12.34 -10.70 21.40
C LYS A 262 -12.89 -9.58 20.54
N GLY A 263 -13.57 -8.60 21.13
CA GLY A 263 -14.01 -7.40 20.43
C GLY A 263 -12.81 -6.57 19.97
N VAL A 264 -11.84 -6.36 20.84
CA VAL A 264 -10.59 -5.65 20.53
C VAL A 264 -9.79 -6.40 19.47
N GLN A 265 -9.70 -7.74 19.55
CA GLN A 265 -9.10 -8.54 18.49
C GLN A 265 -9.78 -8.28 17.13
N LYS A 266 -11.11 -8.34 17.05
CA LYS A 266 -11.83 -8.08 15.81
C LYS A 266 -11.52 -6.68 15.27
N LEU A 267 -11.59 -5.66 16.12
CA LEU A 267 -11.25 -4.27 15.78
C LEU A 267 -9.81 -4.15 15.25
N VAL A 268 -8.83 -4.82 15.87
CA VAL A 268 -7.43 -4.75 15.44
C VAL A 268 -7.23 -5.39 14.07
N TRP A 269 -7.86 -6.54 13.78
CA TRP A 269 -7.81 -7.12 12.42
C TRP A 269 -8.41 -6.19 11.36
N GLN A 270 -9.52 -5.54 11.69
CA GLN A 270 -10.17 -4.52 10.85
C GLN A 270 -9.21 -3.34 10.57
N ILE A 271 -8.54 -2.82 11.61
CA ILE A 271 -7.54 -1.75 11.48
C ILE A 271 -6.37 -2.19 10.59
N LEU A 272 -5.83 -3.39 10.79
CA LEU A 272 -4.72 -3.92 9.98
C LEU A 272 -5.11 -4.03 8.50
N GLY A 273 -6.24 -4.66 8.20
CA GLY A 273 -6.74 -4.83 6.84
C GLY A 273 -7.00 -3.49 6.15
N TYR A 274 -7.71 -2.58 6.83
CA TYR A 274 -7.98 -1.26 6.30
C TYR A 274 -6.69 -0.47 6.04
N SER A 275 -5.73 -0.49 6.97
CA SER A 275 -4.48 0.27 6.87
C SER A 275 -3.55 -0.20 5.75
N MET A 276 -3.57 -1.49 5.41
CA MET A 276 -2.81 -2.03 4.28
C MET A 276 -3.54 -1.92 2.93
N SER A 277 -4.80 -1.50 2.94
CA SER A 277 -5.61 -1.35 1.72
C SER A 277 -5.40 -0.01 1.01
N LEU A 278 -5.91 0.07 -0.22
CA LEU A 278 -5.95 1.31 -1.01
C LEU A 278 -7.25 2.12 -0.77
N PHE A 279 -8.13 1.70 0.14
CA PHE A 279 -9.35 2.45 0.47
C PHE A 279 -9.03 3.65 1.36
N PHE A 280 -9.20 4.88 0.87
CA PHE A 280 -8.85 6.09 1.62
C PHE A 280 -10.01 7.07 1.85
N THR A 281 -11.15 6.87 1.18
CA THR A 281 -12.28 7.81 1.23
C THR A 281 -13.42 7.35 2.14
N GLN A 282 -13.34 6.11 2.63
CA GLN A 282 -14.42 5.42 3.34
C GLN A 282 -14.52 5.90 4.80
N LYS A 283 -13.39 5.94 5.50
CA LYS A 283 -13.32 6.34 6.92
C LYS A 283 -12.16 7.29 7.17
N LYS A 284 -12.46 8.41 7.83
CA LYS A 284 -11.49 9.40 8.28
C LYS A 284 -11.09 9.07 9.71
N ARG A 285 -10.17 8.11 9.89
CA ARG A 285 -9.76 7.64 11.22
C ARG A 285 -8.26 7.78 11.45
N PHE A 286 -7.91 8.03 12.71
CA PHE A 286 -6.58 7.92 13.29
C PHE A 286 -6.60 6.75 14.27
N PHE A 287 -5.60 5.88 14.21
CA PHE A 287 -5.50 4.74 15.13
C PHE A 287 -4.39 5.01 16.12
N ILE A 288 -4.71 5.03 17.41
CA ILE A 288 -3.72 5.24 18.47
C ILE A 288 -3.63 3.96 19.29
N PHE A 289 -2.54 3.24 19.09
CA PHE A 289 -2.16 2.10 19.90
C PHE A 289 -1.30 2.60 21.06
N TYR A 290 -1.78 2.43 22.29
CA TYR A 290 -1.12 3.01 23.47
C TYR A 290 -0.93 1.97 24.59
N GLY A 291 -0.01 2.24 25.51
CA GLY A 291 0.27 1.37 26.66
C GLY A 291 1.70 1.57 27.16
N ASP A 292 2.06 0.98 28.30
CA ASP A 292 3.38 1.14 28.89
C ASP A 292 4.54 0.70 27.97
N LYS A 293 5.78 1.02 28.36
CA LYS A 293 6.96 0.39 27.76
C LYS A 293 6.90 -1.12 27.99
N ASP A 294 7.45 -1.89 27.05
CA ASP A 294 7.58 -3.35 27.15
C ASP A 294 6.26 -4.16 27.20
N VAL A 295 5.20 -3.63 26.57
CA VAL A 295 3.91 -4.33 26.37
C VAL A 295 3.79 -5.00 24.99
N GLY A 296 4.84 -4.98 24.17
CA GLY A 296 4.87 -5.66 22.86
C GLY A 296 4.39 -4.84 21.65
N LYS A 297 4.14 -3.53 21.79
CA LYS A 297 3.73 -2.63 20.67
C LYS A 297 4.67 -2.72 19.46
N SER A 298 5.97 -2.56 19.67
CA SER A 298 6.96 -2.60 18.58
C SER A 298 6.98 -3.96 17.89
N THR A 299 6.94 -5.04 18.65
CA THR A 299 6.86 -6.41 18.11
C THR A 299 5.59 -6.63 17.31
N PHE A 300 4.44 -6.11 17.76
CA PHE A 300 3.20 -6.17 17.00
C PHE A 300 3.32 -5.47 15.63
N PHE A 301 3.80 -4.23 15.58
CA PHE A 301 3.98 -3.52 14.30
C PHE A 301 5.04 -4.16 13.40
N ASN A 302 6.13 -4.64 13.99
CA ASN A 302 7.22 -5.32 13.29
C ASN A 302 6.82 -6.66 12.68
N THR A 303 5.84 -7.34 13.26
CA THR A 303 5.35 -8.65 12.80
C THR A 303 4.07 -8.58 11.98
N THR A 304 3.46 -7.40 11.89
CA THR A 304 2.25 -7.16 11.09
C THR A 304 2.56 -6.20 9.94
N ILE A 305 2.22 -4.92 10.05
CA ILE A 305 2.28 -3.94 8.96
C ILE A 305 3.70 -3.79 8.40
N ASN A 306 4.72 -3.73 9.26
CA ASN A 306 6.10 -3.55 8.80
C ASN A 306 6.67 -4.80 8.11
N ALA A 307 6.17 -5.99 8.45
CA ALA A 307 6.57 -7.24 7.80
C ALA A 307 5.79 -7.50 6.50
N LEU A 308 4.53 -7.05 6.44
CA LEU A 308 3.61 -7.31 5.33
C LEU A 308 3.69 -6.25 4.24
N LEU A 309 3.91 -4.98 4.57
CA LEU A 309 4.06 -3.92 3.57
C LEU A 309 5.53 -3.71 3.20
N PRO A 310 5.84 -3.52 1.90
CA PRO A 310 7.18 -3.14 1.49
C PRO A 310 7.50 -1.72 1.98
N GLU A 311 8.78 -1.41 2.16
CA GLU A 311 9.24 -0.09 2.59
C GLU A 311 8.77 1.04 1.66
N SER A 312 8.67 0.74 0.36
CA SER A 312 8.12 1.66 -0.64
C SER A 312 6.68 2.08 -0.38
N ALA A 313 5.88 1.31 0.38
CA ALA A 313 4.48 1.57 0.66
C ALA A 313 4.19 2.20 2.05
N ARG A 314 5.21 2.29 2.92
CA ARG A 314 5.07 2.78 4.30
C ARG A 314 5.95 4.00 4.60
N LEU A 315 5.59 4.74 5.64
CA LEU A 315 6.31 5.88 6.19
C LEU A 315 6.38 5.81 7.72
N HIS A 316 7.40 6.48 8.26
CA HIS A 316 7.60 6.72 9.69
C HIS A 316 7.96 8.18 9.93
N ARG A 317 7.03 9.10 9.66
CA ARG A 317 7.21 10.55 9.88
C ARG A 317 6.29 11.07 10.96
N GLU A 318 6.79 12.05 11.71
CA GLU A 318 5.97 12.74 12.69
C GLU A 318 4.94 13.65 12.02
N LEU A 319 3.77 13.81 12.65
CA LEU A 319 2.74 14.69 12.11
C LEU A 319 3.19 16.14 11.98
N LYS A 320 4.02 16.63 12.92
CA LYS A 320 4.56 18.00 12.90
C LYS A 320 5.45 18.26 11.67
N GLU A 321 6.08 17.23 11.12
CA GLU A 321 6.92 17.38 9.93
C GLU A 321 6.09 17.78 8.71
N PHE A 322 4.83 17.33 8.61
CA PHE A 322 3.96 17.69 7.49
C PHE A 322 3.55 19.16 7.48
N THR A 323 3.67 19.88 8.61
CA THR A 323 3.42 21.34 8.67
C THR A 323 4.70 22.16 8.56
N GLN A 324 5.81 21.64 9.06
CA GLN A 324 7.08 22.37 9.12
C GLN A 324 7.94 22.18 7.87
N ASP A 325 7.85 21.01 7.23
CA ASP A 325 8.66 20.64 6.06
C ASP A 325 7.77 20.46 4.82
N LYS A 326 7.85 21.43 3.90
CA LYS A 326 7.13 21.38 2.61
C LYS A 326 7.53 20.20 1.72
N TYR A 327 8.65 19.53 2.00
CA TYR A 327 9.10 18.33 1.32
C TYR A 327 8.50 17.05 1.95
N ALA A 328 8.11 17.08 3.23
CA ALA A 328 7.52 15.93 3.94
C ALA A 328 6.23 15.44 3.30
N THR A 329 5.41 16.37 2.83
CA THR A 329 4.16 16.04 2.15
C THR A 329 4.40 15.31 0.83
N ALA A 330 5.57 15.48 0.18
CA ALA A 330 5.89 14.74 -1.04
C ALA A 330 6.17 13.26 -0.78
N ASP A 331 6.60 12.91 0.42
CA ASP A 331 6.90 11.53 0.80
C ASP A 331 5.63 10.69 0.97
N LEU A 332 4.48 11.31 1.26
CA LEU A 332 3.16 10.66 1.34
C LEU A 332 2.68 10.11 -0.02
N PHE A 333 3.30 10.52 -1.12
CA PHE A 333 2.91 10.07 -2.45
C PHE A 333 3.11 8.56 -2.60
N GLY A 334 2.03 7.84 -2.89
CA GLY A 334 2.04 6.39 -3.08
C GLY A 334 2.13 5.56 -1.79
N LYS A 335 2.04 6.20 -0.61
CA LYS A 335 2.13 5.52 0.70
C LYS A 335 0.74 5.19 1.23
N VAL A 336 0.56 3.97 1.74
CA VAL A 336 -0.72 3.49 2.29
C VAL A 336 -0.80 3.61 3.80
N VAL A 337 0.34 3.78 4.48
CA VAL A 337 0.37 3.95 5.93
C VAL A 337 1.53 4.83 6.37
N ASN A 338 1.28 5.65 7.38
CA ASN A 338 2.29 6.34 8.19
C ASN A 338 2.18 5.83 9.63
N ILE A 339 3.23 5.15 10.13
CA ILE A 339 3.30 4.65 11.51
C ILE A 339 4.30 5.52 12.26
N ASN A 340 3.89 6.13 13.36
CA ASN A 340 4.81 6.90 14.19
C ASN A 340 4.69 6.51 15.66
N SER A 341 5.79 6.57 16.41
CA SER A 341 5.81 6.35 17.85
C SER A 341 5.38 7.58 18.67
N GLU A 342 5.27 8.74 18.03
CA GLU A 342 5.02 10.01 18.72
C GLU A 342 3.78 10.72 18.18
N LEU A 343 2.97 11.23 19.10
CA LEU A 343 1.86 12.13 18.81
C LEU A 343 2.03 13.33 19.76
N SER A 344 2.62 14.42 19.27
CA SER A 344 2.83 15.61 20.10
C SER A 344 1.54 16.39 20.27
N SER A 345 1.35 17.04 21.42
CA SER A 345 0.22 17.94 21.69
C SER A 345 0.10 19.03 20.62
N GLU A 346 1.24 19.57 20.15
CA GLU A 346 1.30 20.54 19.06
C GLU A 346 0.71 19.99 17.75
N ALA A 347 1.06 18.76 17.37
CA ALA A 347 0.54 18.14 16.15
C ALA A 347 -0.97 17.86 16.24
N VAL A 348 -1.46 17.44 17.42
CA VAL A 348 -2.89 17.23 17.66
C VAL A 348 -3.66 18.56 17.61
N SER A 349 -3.03 19.65 18.06
CA SER A 349 -3.64 20.97 18.07
C SER A 349 -3.91 21.55 16.67
N ASN A 350 -3.21 21.06 15.63
CA ASN A 350 -3.45 21.48 14.24
C ASN A 350 -4.55 20.64 13.57
N ILE A 351 -5.80 20.99 13.86
CA ILE A 351 -6.99 20.28 13.35
C ILE A 351 -7.14 20.41 11.84
N GLU A 352 -6.71 21.54 11.26
CA GLU A 352 -6.77 21.74 9.82
C GLU A 352 -5.86 20.72 9.11
N LEU A 353 -4.63 20.54 9.60
CA LEU A 353 -3.74 19.48 9.15
C LEU A 353 -4.39 18.10 9.30
N LEU A 354 -4.92 17.76 10.47
CA LEU A 354 -5.54 16.46 10.69
C LEU A 354 -6.73 16.22 9.75
N LYS A 355 -7.56 17.25 9.52
CA LYS A 355 -8.68 17.19 8.57
C LYS A 355 -8.20 17.03 7.13
N GLN A 356 -7.09 17.66 6.77
CA GLN A 356 -6.50 17.58 5.44
C GLN A 356 -5.85 16.21 5.21
N LEU A 357 -5.09 15.71 6.18
CA LEU A 357 -4.41 14.41 6.13
C LEU A 357 -5.39 13.23 6.15
N ALA A 358 -6.45 13.30 6.97
CA ALA A 358 -7.54 12.34 6.95
C ALA A 358 -8.65 12.72 5.94
N GLY A 359 -8.40 13.74 5.11
CA GLY A 359 -9.36 14.35 4.20
C GLY A 359 -9.49 13.62 2.87
N LYS A 360 -10.36 14.16 2.00
CA LYS A 360 -10.47 13.72 0.59
C LYS A 360 -9.80 14.71 -0.37
N ASP A 361 -9.22 15.77 0.17
CA ASP A 361 -8.73 16.91 -0.60
C ASP A 361 -7.31 16.63 -1.10
N GLY A 362 -7.03 17.08 -2.32
CA GLY A 362 -5.68 16.98 -2.87
C GLY A 362 -4.73 17.90 -2.10
N ILE A 363 -3.53 17.42 -1.84
CA ILE A 363 -2.43 18.23 -1.31
C ILE A 363 -1.45 18.54 -2.45
N THR A 364 -0.91 19.76 -2.43
CA THR A 364 0.21 20.13 -3.31
C THR A 364 1.50 19.88 -2.57
N ALA A 365 2.37 19.09 -3.18
CA ALA A 365 3.68 18.76 -2.64
C ALA A 365 4.76 19.15 -3.64
N GLN A 366 5.99 19.29 -3.14
CA GLN A 366 7.16 19.57 -3.95
C GLN A 366 8.30 18.69 -3.48
N ARG A 367 8.97 17.97 -4.39
CA ARG A 367 10.24 17.31 -4.08
C ARG A 367 11.38 18.33 -4.13
N LYS A 368 12.47 18.10 -3.38
CA LYS A 368 13.65 18.97 -3.41
C LYS A 368 14.17 19.09 -4.84
N PHE A 369 14.29 20.31 -5.35
CA PHE A 369 14.67 20.62 -6.75
C PHE A 369 13.72 20.08 -7.83
N GLY A 370 12.51 19.63 -7.47
CA GLY A 370 11.47 19.17 -8.37
C GLY A 370 10.38 20.20 -8.65
N GLN A 371 9.57 19.95 -9.69
CA GLN A 371 8.35 20.71 -9.93
C GLN A 371 7.28 20.34 -8.89
N PRO A 372 6.45 21.31 -8.45
CA PRO A 372 5.27 21.02 -7.62
C PRO A 372 4.32 20.07 -8.34
N PHE A 373 3.67 19.19 -7.58
CA PHE A 373 2.64 18.28 -8.08
C PHE A 373 1.55 18.12 -7.02
N SER A 374 0.33 17.81 -7.46
CA SER A 374 -0.80 17.61 -6.56
C SER A 374 -1.25 16.15 -6.59
N PHE A 375 -1.57 15.61 -5.42
CA PHE A 375 -2.10 14.25 -5.27
C PHE A 375 -3.01 14.16 -4.06
N VAL A 376 -3.83 13.12 -3.98
CA VAL A 376 -4.65 12.86 -2.78
C VAL A 376 -3.93 11.82 -1.92
N PRO A 377 -3.59 12.12 -0.66
CA PRO A 377 -2.99 11.14 0.25
C PRO A 377 -3.94 9.95 0.45
N ILE A 378 -3.40 8.74 0.37
CA ILE A 378 -4.15 7.51 0.64
C ILE A 378 -3.75 6.86 1.97
N ALA A 379 -2.76 7.45 2.64
CA ALA A 379 -2.14 6.92 3.84
C ALA A 379 -3.11 6.91 5.02
N LYS A 380 -3.13 5.79 5.77
CA LYS A 380 -3.72 5.73 7.10
C LYS A 380 -2.66 6.12 8.12
N TYR A 381 -3.09 6.69 9.22
CA TYR A 381 -2.20 7.22 10.25
C TYR A 381 -2.36 6.38 11.51
N ILE A 382 -1.24 5.79 11.93
CA ILE A 382 -1.15 4.94 13.11
C ILE A 382 -0.13 5.53 14.07
N PHE A 383 -0.51 5.66 15.33
CA PHE A 383 0.34 6.16 16.40
C PHE A 383 0.58 5.05 17.41
N ALA A 384 1.84 4.76 17.71
CA ALA A 384 2.29 3.78 18.68
C ALA A 384 2.83 4.51 19.93
N ALA A 385 1.92 5.07 20.74
CA ALA A 385 2.27 5.94 21.85
C ALA A 385 2.51 5.16 23.15
N ASN A 386 3.33 5.70 24.06
CA ASN A 386 3.43 5.13 25.42
C ASN A 386 2.34 5.66 26.34
N THR A 387 2.04 6.95 26.21
CA THR A 387 0.96 7.64 26.91
C THR A 387 0.10 8.34 25.87
N LEU A 388 -1.18 8.54 26.18
CA LEU A 388 -2.04 9.37 25.33
C LEU A 388 -1.54 10.82 25.41
N PRO A 389 -1.60 11.59 24.31
CA PRO A 389 -1.14 12.97 24.33
C PRO A 389 -2.10 13.86 25.12
N THR A 390 -1.58 14.85 25.83
CA THR A 390 -2.43 15.89 26.42
C THR A 390 -2.85 16.86 25.32
N ILE A 391 -4.14 17.20 25.26
CA ILE A 391 -4.69 18.11 24.24
C ILE A 391 -4.94 19.48 24.87
N SER A 392 -4.12 20.47 24.54
CA SER A 392 -4.08 21.78 25.22
C SER A 392 -4.84 22.91 24.51
N THR A 393 -5.54 22.67 23.39
CA THR A 393 -6.15 23.75 22.59
C THR A 393 -7.67 23.68 22.45
N GLN A 394 -8.27 24.87 22.38
CA GLN A 394 -9.72 25.16 22.34
C GLN A 394 -10.51 24.42 21.25
N ASP A 395 -9.90 24.13 20.10
CA ASP A 395 -10.62 23.63 18.92
C ASP A 395 -10.65 22.09 18.84
N ALA A 396 -9.81 21.39 19.61
CA ALA A 396 -9.57 19.95 19.42
C ALA A 396 -10.65 19.03 20.02
N SER A 397 -11.75 19.59 20.53
CA SER A 397 -12.59 18.89 21.51
C SER A 397 -13.64 17.90 20.97
N SER A 398 -14.01 17.90 19.69
CA SER A 398 -14.89 16.81 19.15
C SER A 398 -14.37 16.23 17.85
N ALA A 399 -13.94 17.07 16.91
CA ALA A 399 -13.52 16.63 15.59
C ALA A 399 -12.29 15.70 15.64
N PHE A 400 -11.42 15.83 16.64
CA PHE A 400 -10.33 14.90 16.86
C PHE A 400 -10.84 13.56 17.38
N TYR A 401 -11.54 13.55 18.52
CA TYR A 401 -12.08 12.33 19.14
C TYR A 401 -13.01 11.54 18.21
N GLU A 402 -13.85 12.23 17.42
CA GLU A 402 -14.69 11.64 16.37
C GLU A 402 -13.89 10.90 15.27
N ARG A 403 -12.58 11.13 15.15
CA ARG A 403 -11.71 10.46 14.18
C ARG A 403 -10.78 9.45 14.85
N VAL A 404 -10.65 9.46 16.17
CA VAL A 404 -9.71 8.58 16.88
C VAL A 404 -10.36 7.24 17.18
N ILE A 405 -9.57 6.18 17.03
CA ILE A 405 -9.85 4.87 17.61
C ILE A 405 -8.64 4.53 18.48
N LEU A 406 -8.89 4.35 19.78
CA LEU A 406 -7.89 3.95 20.76
C LEU A 406 -7.79 2.43 20.82
N VAL A 407 -6.59 1.90 20.89
CA VAL A 407 -6.35 0.46 21.08
C VAL A 407 -5.34 0.29 22.22
N PRO A 408 -5.77 -0.16 23.40
CA PRO A 408 -4.89 -0.36 24.54
C PRO A 408 -4.05 -1.63 24.39
N PHE A 409 -2.79 -1.53 24.80
CA PHE A 409 -1.91 -2.64 25.12
C PHE A 409 -1.77 -2.72 26.64
N THR A 410 -2.55 -3.59 27.27
CA THR A 410 -2.62 -3.71 28.74
C THR A 410 -1.64 -4.73 29.31
N GLU A 411 -1.27 -5.74 28.52
CA GLU A 411 -0.52 -6.88 29.02
C GLU A 411 1.00 -6.65 29.04
N LYS A 412 1.61 -6.79 30.22
CA LYS A 412 3.06 -6.61 30.42
C LYS A 412 3.83 -7.87 30.05
N VAL A 413 4.83 -7.72 29.17
CA VAL A 413 5.70 -8.83 28.77
C VAL A 413 6.69 -9.14 29.89
N LYS A 414 6.49 -10.26 30.59
CA LYS A 414 7.39 -10.71 31.69
C LYS A 414 8.73 -11.24 31.18
N PHE A 415 8.74 -11.90 30.03
CA PHE A 415 9.93 -12.48 29.42
C PHE A 415 9.97 -12.16 27.93
N LYS A 416 11.06 -11.54 27.48
CA LYS A 416 11.23 -11.15 26.06
C LYS A 416 11.86 -12.30 25.29
N ASP A 417 11.03 -13.05 24.55
CA ASP A 417 11.53 -13.99 23.55
C ASP A 417 12.08 -13.21 22.33
N ARG A 418 13.41 -13.20 22.20
CA ARG A 418 14.10 -12.50 21.10
C ARG A 418 13.88 -13.15 19.74
N SER A 419 13.46 -14.41 19.70
CA SER A 419 13.22 -15.15 18.47
C SER A 419 11.79 -14.99 17.94
N LEU A 420 10.86 -14.46 18.75
CA LEU A 420 9.44 -14.40 18.43
C LEU A 420 9.16 -13.63 17.13
N GLU A 421 9.80 -12.47 16.93
CA GLU A 421 9.58 -11.67 15.72
C GLU A 421 10.00 -12.42 14.45
N ASP A 422 11.18 -13.04 14.46
CA ASP A 422 11.69 -13.79 13.32
C ASP A 422 10.88 -15.07 13.10
N ASN A 423 10.47 -15.74 14.17
CA ASN A 423 9.59 -16.91 14.10
C ASN A 423 8.25 -16.56 13.44
N ILE A 424 7.62 -15.45 13.83
CA ILE A 424 6.38 -14.99 13.20
C ILE A 424 6.62 -14.62 11.73
N LYS A 425 7.64 -13.81 11.44
CA LYS A 425 7.95 -13.37 10.06
C LYS A 425 8.21 -14.54 9.12
N ASN A 426 8.82 -15.62 9.62
CA ASN A 426 9.18 -16.77 8.80
C ASN A 426 8.07 -17.82 8.67
N ASN A 427 7.10 -17.87 9.60
CA ASN A 427 6.14 -18.97 9.65
C ASN A 427 4.67 -18.52 9.50
N ASP A 428 4.33 -17.28 9.83
CA ASP A 428 2.95 -16.88 10.09
C ASP A 428 2.44 -15.71 9.23
N LEU A 429 3.27 -15.09 8.38
CA LEU A 429 2.85 -13.91 7.61
C LEU A 429 1.66 -14.18 6.67
N ASP A 430 1.59 -15.36 6.07
CA ASP A 430 0.46 -15.78 5.22
C ASP A 430 -0.84 -15.81 6.03
N TYR A 431 -0.78 -16.25 7.30
CA TYR A 431 -1.90 -16.21 8.23
C TYR A 431 -2.28 -14.78 8.61
N VAL A 432 -1.31 -13.97 9.04
CA VAL A 432 -1.55 -12.58 9.46
C VAL A 432 -2.18 -11.77 8.32
N ALA A 433 -1.65 -11.89 7.11
CA ALA A 433 -2.18 -11.20 5.94
C ALA A 433 -3.60 -11.69 5.61
N THR A 434 -3.82 -13.00 5.57
CA THR A 434 -5.15 -13.56 5.27
C THR A 434 -6.20 -13.10 6.27
N MET A 435 -5.89 -13.10 7.57
CA MET A 435 -6.80 -12.64 8.61
C MET A 435 -7.13 -11.15 8.48
N ALA A 436 -6.12 -10.30 8.26
CA ALA A 436 -6.31 -8.87 8.07
C ALA A 436 -7.20 -8.55 6.86
N PHE A 437 -6.96 -9.18 5.70
CA PHE A 437 -7.76 -8.95 4.50
C PHE A 437 -9.13 -9.63 4.54
N THR A 438 -9.31 -10.69 5.33
CA THR A 438 -10.64 -11.26 5.63
C THR A 438 -11.46 -10.30 6.47
N ALA A 439 -10.87 -9.70 7.51
CA ALA A 439 -11.54 -8.67 8.30
C ALA A 439 -11.90 -7.44 7.45
N LEU A 440 -11.02 -7.02 6.53
CA LEU A 440 -11.34 -5.95 5.57
C LEU A 440 -12.53 -6.33 4.66
N HIS A 441 -12.58 -7.56 4.15
CA HIS A 441 -13.70 -8.02 3.35
C HIS A 441 -15.02 -7.95 4.12
N GLU A 442 -15.03 -8.39 5.38
CA GLU A 442 -16.20 -8.27 6.27
C GLU A 442 -16.61 -6.81 6.47
N MET A 443 -15.65 -5.93 6.74
CA MET A 443 -15.92 -4.49 6.85
C MET A 443 -16.52 -3.91 5.58
N MET A 444 -16.02 -4.30 4.40
CA MET A 444 -16.55 -3.82 3.12
C MET A 444 -18.04 -4.16 2.97
N ASN A 445 -18.44 -5.34 3.46
CA ASN A 445 -19.84 -5.77 3.47
C ASN A 445 -20.67 -5.08 4.56
N ASN A 446 -20.03 -4.45 5.54
CA ASN A 446 -20.64 -3.65 6.62
C ASN A 446 -20.37 -2.15 6.46
N ASN A 447 -20.41 -1.62 5.23
CA ASN A 447 -20.24 -0.19 4.93
C ASN A 447 -18.94 0.44 5.47
N PHE A 448 -17.89 -0.36 5.61
CA PHE A 448 -16.60 0.01 6.19
C PHE A 448 -16.67 0.45 7.65
N GLU A 449 -17.73 0.12 8.40
CA GLU A 449 -17.78 0.41 9.84
C GLU A 449 -16.77 -0.41 10.62
N PHE A 450 -16.16 0.23 11.61
CA PHE A 450 -15.32 -0.45 12.60
C PHE A 450 -16.23 -0.96 13.72
N ASP A 451 -16.05 -2.21 14.11
CA ASP A 451 -16.75 -2.80 15.24
C ASP A 451 -16.00 -2.39 16.52
N ILE A 452 -16.26 -1.17 16.98
CA ILE A 452 -15.61 -0.59 18.16
C ILE A 452 -16.28 -1.17 19.42
N PRO A 453 -15.56 -1.92 20.27
CA PRO A 453 -16.10 -2.45 21.52
C PRO A 453 -16.46 -1.35 22.52
N GLU A 454 -17.41 -1.61 23.42
CA GLU A 454 -17.88 -0.60 24.38
C GLU A 454 -16.77 -0.11 25.31
N ASN A 455 -15.92 -1.01 25.80
CA ASN A 455 -14.77 -0.63 26.63
C ASN A 455 -13.78 0.30 25.92
N ILE A 456 -13.70 0.28 24.59
CA ILE A 456 -12.89 1.23 23.82
C ILE A 456 -13.57 2.60 23.72
N ASN A 457 -14.90 2.65 23.61
CA ASN A 457 -15.66 3.90 23.65
C ASN A 457 -15.55 4.55 25.04
N GLU A 458 -15.66 3.76 26.12
CA GLU A 458 -15.48 4.22 27.50
C GLU A 458 -14.10 4.85 27.71
N ILE A 459 -13.02 4.17 27.27
CA ILE A 459 -11.66 4.71 27.33
C ILE A 459 -11.53 6.03 26.56
N LEU A 460 -12.14 6.14 25.37
CA LEU A 460 -12.09 7.37 24.59
C LEU A 460 -12.85 8.51 25.27
N GLN A 461 -13.98 8.20 25.92
CA GLN A 461 -14.76 9.16 26.69
C GLN A 461 -13.99 9.63 27.92
N GLU A 462 -13.41 8.72 28.71
CA GLU A 462 -12.56 9.07 29.86
C GLU A 462 -11.40 9.98 29.43
N TYR A 463 -10.74 9.63 28.33
CA TYR A 463 -9.67 10.46 27.77
C TYR A 463 -10.16 11.85 27.32
N GLU A 464 -11.36 11.95 26.73
CA GLU A 464 -11.97 13.24 26.40
C GLU A 464 -12.26 14.06 27.67
N GLU A 465 -12.76 13.41 28.72
CA GLU A 465 -13.10 14.03 30.00
C GLU A 465 -11.86 14.55 30.74
N GLU A 466 -10.80 13.74 30.82
CA GLU A 466 -9.50 14.12 31.41
C GLU A 466 -8.87 15.34 30.73
N ASN A 467 -9.05 15.48 29.42
CA ASN A 467 -8.55 16.61 28.65
C ASN A 467 -9.54 17.79 28.58
N ASN A 468 -10.70 17.69 29.25
CA ASN A 468 -11.69 18.75 29.23
C ASN A 468 -11.51 19.74 30.39
N SER A 469 -10.94 20.91 30.07
CA SER A 469 -10.76 22.03 31.01
C SER A 469 -12.00 22.41 31.84
N VAL A 470 -13.23 22.25 31.32
CA VAL A 470 -14.47 22.56 32.06
C VAL A 470 -14.75 21.49 33.09
N ILE A 471 -14.57 20.21 32.74
CA ILE A 471 -14.76 19.09 33.66
C ILE A 471 -13.74 19.18 34.79
N SER A 472 -12.47 19.40 34.44
CA SER A 472 -11.39 19.61 35.41
C SER A 472 -11.68 20.80 36.34
N PHE A 473 -12.18 21.93 35.82
CA PHE A 473 -12.58 23.06 36.66
C PHE A 473 -13.76 22.75 37.58
N VAL A 474 -14.77 22.03 37.09
CA VAL A 474 -15.93 21.64 37.91
C VAL A 474 -15.52 20.69 39.03
N GLN A 475 -14.65 19.72 38.74
CA GLN A 475 -14.15 18.75 39.72
C GLN A 475 -13.25 19.40 40.78
N ASN A 476 -12.39 20.34 40.40
CA ASN A 476 -11.39 20.93 41.30
C ASN A 476 -11.87 22.20 42.00
N CYS A 477 -12.79 22.97 41.41
CA CYS A 477 -13.13 24.31 41.90
C CYS A 477 -14.63 24.53 42.14
N CYS A 478 -15.49 23.54 41.89
CA CYS A 478 -16.93 23.66 42.06
C CYS A 478 -17.50 22.56 42.96
N THR A 479 -18.70 22.81 43.49
CA THR A 479 -19.51 21.80 44.19
C THR A 479 -20.83 21.63 43.45
N LEU A 480 -21.20 20.40 43.12
CA LEU A 480 -22.48 20.07 42.49
C LEU A 480 -23.56 19.90 43.56
N GLU A 481 -24.56 20.77 43.55
CA GLU A 481 -25.62 20.80 44.55
C GLU A 481 -26.95 21.24 43.93
N GLU A 482 -28.03 20.49 44.16
CA GLU A 482 -29.35 20.70 43.53
C GLU A 482 -29.92 22.12 43.72
N LYS A 483 -29.66 22.72 44.89
CA LYS A 483 -30.09 24.09 45.24
C LYS A 483 -29.01 25.14 44.98
N GLY A 484 -27.80 24.70 44.63
CA GLY A 484 -26.66 25.54 44.32
C GLY A 484 -26.89 26.34 43.05
N TYR A 485 -26.42 27.59 43.04
CA TYR A 485 -26.37 28.38 41.82
C TYR A 485 -25.21 29.38 41.86
N VAL A 486 -24.68 29.69 40.68
CA VAL A 486 -23.65 30.71 40.47
C VAL A 486 -23.99 31.54 39.25
N HIS A 487 -23.65 32.84 39.29
CA HIS A 487 -23.84 33.69 38.12
C HIS A 487 -22.84 33.31 37.03
N LYS A 488 -23.28 33.20 35.78
CA LYS A 488 -22.44 32.76 34.65
C LYS A 488 -21.16 33.60 34.49
N ASP A 489 -21.22 34.90 34.76
CA ASP A 489 -20.07 35.79 34.59
C ASP A 489 -19.04 35.56 35.71
N GLU A 490 -19.50 35.22 36.91
CA GLU A 490 -18.65 34.86 38.04
C GLU A 490 -18.01 33.48 37.79
N PHE A 491 -18.80 32.50 37.36
CA PHE A 491 -18.29 31.19 36.94
C PHE A 491 -17.21 31.34 35.86
N MET A 492 -17.50 32.10 34.80
CA MET A 492 -16.54 32.32 33.71
C MET A 492 -15.29 33.06 34.17
N LYS A 493 -15.40 34.02 35.09
CA LYS A 493 -14.24 34.73 35.64
C LYS A 493 -13.25 33.74 36.29
N PHE A 494 -13.75 32.86 37.16
CA PHE A 494 -12.89 31.89 37.84
C PHE A 494 -12.42 30.78 36.92
N TYR A 495 -13.27 30.32 36.01
CA TYR A 495 -12.88 29.34 35.00
C TYR A 495 -11.77 29.85 34.08
N VAL A 496 -11.84 31.12 33.65
CA VAL A 496 -10.78 31.76 32.84
C VAL A 496 -9.49 31.81 33.64
N ALA A 497 -9.53 32.24 34.90
CA ALA A 497 -8.36 32.30 35.76
C ALA A 497 -7.73 30.92 35.99
N TYR A 498 -8.56 29.89 36.21
CA TYR A 498 -8.13 28.50 36.32
C TYR A 498 -7.44 28.00 35.04
N CYS A 499 -8.01 28.29 33.87
CA CYS A 499 -7.39 27.93 32.59
C CYS A 499 -6.03 28.60 32.41
N GLU A 500 -5.92 29.90 32.74
CA GLU A 500 -4.68 30.67 32.61
C GLU A 500 -3.59 30.21 33.60
N GLN A 501 -3.96 29.92 34.85
CA GLN A 501 -3.02 29.75 35.96
C GLN A 501 -2.66 28.28 36.24
N GLU A 502 -3.63 27.36 36.15
CA GLU A 502 -3.40 25.94 36.47
C GLU A 502 -3.14 25.10 35.22
N LEU A 503 -3.81 25.43 34.11
CA LEU A 503 -3.76 24.61 32.90
C LEU A 503 -2.90 25.23 31.78
N GLU A 504 -2.38 26.45 31.99
CA GLU A 504 -1.59 27.21 31.01
C GLU A 504 -2.21 27.23 29.60
N GLN A 505 -3.55 27.32 29.52
CA GLN A 505 -4.29 27.24 28.27
C GLN A 505 -5.39 28.31 28.16
N THR A 506 -5.90 28.49 26.95
CA THR A 506 -6.98 29.45 26.69
C THR A 506 -8.35 28.85 27.04
N SER A 507 -9.21 29.62 27.70
CA SER A 507 -10.52 29.15 28.19
C SER A 507 -11.56 28.92 27.09
N LYS A 508 -12.36 27.85 27.17
CA LYS A 508 -13.53 27.66 26.28
C LYS A 508 -14.54 28.83 26.36
N SER A 509 -15.25 29.10 25.27
CA SER A 509 -16.30 30.15 25.25
C SER A 509 -17.48 29.79 26.16
N LEU A 510 -18.21 30.80 26.66
CA LEU A 510 -19.40 30.59 27.50
C LEU A 510 -20.43 29.64 26.85
N LYS A 511 -20.59 29.67 25.53
CA LYS A 511 -21.50 28.76 24.80
C LYS A 511 -21.06 27.30 24.92
N GLN A 512 -19.76 27.04 24.77
CA GLN A 512 -19.19 25.69 24.93
C GLN A 512 -19.27 25.22 26.38
N VAL A 513 -18.95 26.09 27.34
CA VAL A 513 -19.05 25.81 28.78
C VAL A 513 -20.46 25.39 29.15
N LYS A 514 -21.47 26.17 28.76
CA LYS A 514 -22.88 25.83 29.02
C LYS A 514 -23.27 24.46 28.47
N ARG A 515 -22.91 24.17 27.23
CA ARG A 515 -23.21 22.87 26.60
C ARG A 515 -22.58 21.71 27.37
N ILE A 516 -21.33 21.86 27.83
CA ILE A 516 -20.64 20.83 28.63
C ILE A 516 -21.34 20.68 29.99
N LEU A 517 -21.69 21.78 30.66
CA LEU A 517 -22.40 21.75 31.93
C LEU A 517 -23.77 21.06 31.85
N GLU A 518 -24.52 21.29 30.77
CA GLU A 518 -25.80 20.63 30.50
C GLU A 518 -25.61 19.14 30.22
N MET A 519 -24.66 18.78 29.35
CA MET A 519 -24.48 17.39 28.91
C MET A 519 -23.85 16.49 29.97
N GLN A 520 -22.88 17.00 30.74
CA GLN A 520 -22.05 16.18 31.63
C GLN A 520 -22.47 16.25 33.10
N PHE A 521 -23.18 17.32 33.49
CA PHE A 521 -23.50 17.56 34.90
C PHE A 521 -24.98 17.91 35.14
N ASP A 522 -25.83 17.83 34.10
CA ASP A 522 -27.26 18.15 34.15
C ASP A 522 -27.56 19.55 34.74
N ILE A 523 -26.66 20.52 34.47
CA ILE A 523 -26.78 21.89 34.99
C ILE A 523 -27.77 22.69 34.15
N ASN A 524 -28.74 23.32 34.81
CA ASN A 524 -29.66 24.24 34.14
C ASN A 524 -28.99 25.60 33.92
N THR A 525 -28.64 25.92 32.67
CA THR A 525 -27.91 27.15 32.32
C THR A 525 -28.80 28.36 32.00
N GLU A 526 -30.12 28.18 32.03
CA GLU A 526 -31.12 29.23 31.77
C GLU A 526 -31.85 29.69 33.04
N HIS A 527 -31.35 29.28 34.21
CA HIS A 527 -31.98 29.58 35.48
C HIS A 527 -32.03 31.08 35.79
N ARG A 528 -33.07 31.49 36.51
CA ARG A 528 -33.30 32.86 36.97
C ARG A 528 -33.42 32.92 38.47
N VAL A 529 -32.71 33.86 39.08
CA VAL A 529 -32.80 34.14 40.52
C VAL A 529 -33.38 35.55 40.68
N ARG A 530 -34.50 35.68 41.40
CA ARG A 530 -35.19 36.98 41.63
C ARG A 530 -35.40 37.79 40.34
N ASN A 531 -35.89 37.13 39.28
CA ASN A 531 -36.10 37.67 37.92
C ASN A 531 -34.84 38.08 37.13
N ILE A 532 -33.64 37.88 37.67
CA ILE A 532 -32.37 38.12 36.98
C ILE A 532 -31.96 36.85 36.22
N ARG A 533 -31.67 36.99 34.93
CA ARG A 533 -31.20 35.88 34.06
C ARG A 533 -29.71 35.64 34.26
N GLY A 534 -29.25 34.45 33.88
CA GLY A 534 -27.82 34.17 33.75
C GLY A 534 -27.22 33.36 34.89
N TYR A 535 -28.04 32.65 35.66
CA TYR A 535 -27.56 31.75 36.70
C TYR A 535 -27.45 30.32 36.15
N LEU A 536 -26.38 29.64 36.55
CA LEU A 536 -26.17 28.21 36.36
C LEU A 536 -26.68 27.52 37.63
N LYS A 537 -27.74 26.71 37.54
CA LYS A 537 -28.35 26.02 38.68
C LYS A 537 -27.93 24.55 38.71
N GLY A 538 -27.61 24.05 39.91
CA GLY A 538 -27.04 22.73 40.16
C GLY A 538 -25.56 22.78 40.57
N ILE A 539 -24.97 23.98 40.67
CA ILE A 539 -23.53 24.17 40.86
C ILE A 539 -23.20 25.45 41.63
N THR A 540 -22.21 25.39 42.51
CA THR A 540 -21.61 26.52 43.23
C THR A 540 -20.10 26.49 43.08
N LEU A 541 -19.44 27.63 43.28
CA LEU A 541 -17.98 27.70 43.33
C LEU A 541 -17.49 27.36 44.75
N ASN A 542 -16.48 26.51 44.86
CA ASN A 542 -15.85 26.22 46.13
C ASN A 542 -14.96 27.40 46.55
N THR A 543 -15.39 28.11 47.59
CA THR A 543 -14.75 29.36 48.03
C THR A 543 -13.30 29.16 48.50
N GLN A 544 -12.94 27.98 49.01
CA GLN A 544 -11.57 27.69 49.46
C GLN A 544 -10.63 27.47 48.28
N GLU A 545 -11.07 26.72 47.28
CA GLU A 545 -10.29 26.40 46.08
C GLU A 545 -10.08 27.64 45.20
N ILE A 546 -11.11 28.48 45.04
CA ILE A 546 -11.02 29.66 44.17
C ILE A 546 -10.29 30.85 44.79
N GLN A 547 -10.00 30.83 46.09
CA GLN A 547 -9.26 31.90 46.77
C GLN A 547 -7.84 32.05 46.21
N HIS A 548 -7.23 30.97 45.73
CA HIS A 548 -5.91 31.00 45.11
C HIS A 548 -5.89 31.92 43.87
N PHE A 549 -6.91 31.80 43.01
CA PHE A 549 -7.04 32.59 41.77
C PHE A 549 -7.36 34.07 42.01
N HIS A 550 -7.83 34.42 43.20
CA HIS A 550 -8.14 35.79 43.58
C HIS A 550 -6.91 36.61 43.97
N SER A 551 -5.81 35.95 44.35
CA SER A 551 -4.66 36.57 45.04
C SER A 551 -3.56 37.13 44.14
N LEU A 552 -3.63 36.91 42.82
CA LEU A 552 -2.55 37.25 41.86
C LEU A 552 -2.90 38.37 40.86
N ARG A 553 -4.05 39.05 41.01
CA ARG A 553 -4.44 40.22 40.20
C ARG A 553 -4.64 41.50 41.05
N THR A 554 -3.85 41.66 42.11
CA THR A 554 -3.73 42.94 42.81
C THR A 554 -2.43 43.63 42.43
#